data_AF-A0A924QTF1-F1
#
_entry.id   AF-A0A924QTF1-F1
#
_cell.length_a   1.000
_cell.length_b   1.000
_cell.length_c   1.000
_cell.angle_alpha   90.00
_cell.angle_beta   90.00
_cell.angle_gamma   90.00
#
_symmetry.space_group_name_H-M   'P 1'
#
loop_
_entity.id
_entity.type
_entity.pdbx_description
1 polymer ?
#
loop_
_entity_poly.entity_id
_entity_poly.type
_entity_poly.pdbx_seq_one_letter_code
_entity_poly.pdbx_strand_id
1 'polypeptide(L)'
;MRKIIFTILLFATVFGKAQSYQKTDFGITSTVGTNKVELQFYTPSIVRVLKSPSDKPFIKNSLSVVAAPKKVAITITQKNDIITVKSAAVQVNLNLTSGEIIYTTNKGEQLLQEQPNGANFTPFDDAGSSTFK
;
A
#
# COMPACT_ATOMS: atom_id res chain seq x y z
N MET A 1 23.69 33.28 -48.01
CA MET A 1 22.44 32.51 -47.88
C MET A 1 22.76 31.04 -47.67
N ARG A 2 22.54 30.52 -46.46
CA ARG A 2 22.26 29.09 -46.20
C ARG A 2 21.72 28.99 -44.77
N LYS A 3 20.47 28.55 -44.67
CA LYS A 3 19.63 28.62 -43.47
C LYS A 3 20.18 27.69 -42.40
N ILE A 4 20.53 28.23 -41.23
CA ILE A 4 20.86 27.44 -40.04
C ILE A 4 19.52 27.00 -39.45
N ILE A 5 19.22 25.71 -39.57
CA ILE A 5 17.98 25.10 -39.09
C ILE A 5 18.07 25.00 -37.56
N PHE A 6 17.24 25.77 -36.86
CA PHE A 6 17.00 25.64 -35.42
C PHE A 6 16.12 24.41 -35.17
N THR A 7 16.73 23.28 -34.78
CA THR A 7 15.99 22.14 -34.25
C THR A 7 15.88 22.29 -32.73
N ILE A 8 14.72 22.76 -32.27
CA ILE A 8 14.34 22.75 -30.86
C ILE A 8 14.14 21.28 -30.45
N LEU A 9 15.08 20.76 -29.66
CA LEU A 9 14.95 19.46 -29.01
C LEU A 9 13.99 19.62 -27.83
N LEU A 10 12.72 19.26 -28.04
CA LEU A 10 11.71 19.17 -26.98
C LEU A 10 12.10 18.00 -26.05
N PHE A 11 12.91 18.29 -25.04
CA PHE A 11 13.24 17.35 -23.98
C PHE A 11 12.03 17.23 -23.04
N ALA A 12 11.01 16.49 -23.49
CA ALA A 12 9.94 16.04 -22.61
C ALA A 12 10.54 14.97 -21.68
N THR A 13 11.14 15.40 -20.58
CA THR A 13 11.48 14.52 -19.46
C THR A 13 10.18 13.99 -18.87
N VAL A 14 9.72 12.86 -19.38
CA VAL A 14 8.76 12.01 -18.69
C VAL A 14 9.51 11.42 -17.49
N PHE A 15 9.59 12.17 -16.39
CA PHE A 15 9.92 11.60 -15.10
C PHE A 15 8.71 10.78 -14.65
N GLY A 16 8.58 9.58 -15.18
CA GLY A 16 7.74 8.55 -14.59
C GLY A 16 8.33 8.22 -13.22
N LYS A 17 7.87 8.89 -12.16
CA LYS A 17 8.13 8.38 -10.82
C LYS A 17 7.31 7.10 -10.69
N ALA A 18 7.98 5.96 -10.84
CA ALA A 18 7.47 4.69 -10.34
C ALA A 18 7.42 4.82 -8.81
N GLN A 19 6.32 5.39 -8.30
CA GLN A 19 6.13 5.57 -6.86
C GLN A 19 5.83 4.18 -6.26
N SER A 20 6.66 3.75 -5.34
CA SER A 20 6.53 2.50 -4.58
C SER A 20 5.25 2.41 -3.73
N TYR A 21 4.64 3.56 -3.43
CA TYR A 21 3.34 3.65 -2.78
C TYR A 21 2.64 4.94 -3.19
N GLN A 22 1.31 4.97 -3.10
CA GLN A 22 0.52 6.18 -3.21
C GLN A 22 -0.06 6.52 -1.83
N LYS A 23 0.08 7.79 -1.42
CA LYS A 23 -0.57 8.29 -0.20
C LYS A 23 -2.06 8.50 -0.46
N THR A 24 -2.90 8.11 0.49
CA THR A 24 -4.35 8.35 0.48
C THR A 24 -4.74 9.30 1.61
N ASP A 25 -6.01 9.68 1.68
CA ASP A 25 -6.55 10.46 2.80
C ASP A 25 -6.42 9.74 4.16
N PHE A 26 -6.34 8.41 4.14
CA PHE A 26 -6.41 7.56 5.34
C PHE A 26 -5.16 6.72 5.57
N GLY A 27 -4.15 6.79 4.70
CA GLY A 27 -2.94 5.97 4.80
C GLY A 27 -2.19 5.85 3.49
N ILE A 28 -1.88 4.62 3.07
CA ILE A 28 -1.14 4.34 1.83
C ILE A 28 -1.72 3.13 1.08
N THR A 29 -1.51 3.11 -0.24
CA THR A 29 -1.62 1.92 -1.08
C THR A 29 -0.27 1.62 -1.72
N SER A 30 0.08 0.34 -1.87
CA SER A 30 1.27 -0.10 -2.59
C SER A 30 0.95 -1.38 -3.38
N THR A 31 1.71 -1.63 -4.44
CA THR A 31 1.65 -2.90 -5.18
C THR A 31 2.92 -3.68 -4.88
N VAL A 32 2.76 -4.88 -4.35
CA VAL A 32 3.84 -5.80 -4.00
C VAL A 32 3.65 -7.09 -4.78
N GLY A 33 4.53 -7.34 -5.76
CA GLY A 33 4.33 -8.40 -6.74
C GLY A 33 3.01 -8.23 -7.49
N THR A 34 2.14 -9.25 -7.43
CA THR A 34 0.80 -9.25 -8.04
C THR A 34 -0.31 -8.81 -7.07
N ASN A 35 0.04 -8.36 -5.86
CA ASN A 35 -0.91 -7.99 -4.83
C ASN A 35 -0.91 -6.47 -4.61
N LYS A 36 -2.11 -5.89 -4.50
CA LYS A 36 -2.31 -4.56 -3.94
C LYS A 36 -2.44 -4.66 -2.42
N VAL A 37 -1.71 -3.83 -1.71
CA VAL A 37 -1.75 -3.70 -0.24
C VAL A 37 -2.19 -2.28 0.10
N GLU A 38 -3.18 -2.15 0.99
CA GLU A 38 -3.63 -0.87 1.51
C GLU A 38 -3.61 -0.87 3.04
N LEU A 39 -3.00 0.18 3.60
CA LEU A 39 -2.99 0.46 5.03
C LEU A 39 -3.90 1.66 5.29
N GLN A 40 -5.03 1.45 5.97
CA GLN A 40 -5.99 2.49 6.32
C GLN A 40 -6.04 2.70 7.83
N PHE A 41 -5.76 3.91 8.30
CA PHE A 41 -5.85 4.24 9.72
C PHE A 41 -7.29 4.66 10.08
N TYR A 42 -7.80 4.07 11.17
CA TYR A 42 -9.12 4.39 11.74
C TYR A 42 -8.96 5.25 12.99
N THR A 43 -7.88 5.00 13.74
CA THR A 43 -7.39 5.79 14.87
C THR A 43 -5.86 5.70 14.88
N PRO A 44 -5.14 6.43 15.76
CA PRO A 44 -3.71 6.20 15.91
C PRO A 44 -3.33 4.76 16.25
N SER A 45 -4.18 3.98 16.92
CA SER A 45 -3.87 2.59 17.31
C SER A 45 -4.53 1.52 16.44
N ILE A 46 -5.41 1.88 15.50
CA ILE A 46 -6.16 0.94 14.67
C ILE A 46 -5.81 1.14 13.19
N VAL A 47 -5.23 0.11 12.59
CA VAL A 47 -4.92 0.03 11.16
C VAL A 47 -5.68 -1.13 10.54
N ARG A 48 -6.46 -0.84 9.51
CA ARG A 48 -7.05 -1.85 8.63
C ARG A 48 -6.07 -2.13 7.50
N VAL A 49 -5.76 -3.41 7.32
CA VAL A 49 -4.97 -3.89 6.19
C VAL A 49 -5.90 -4.54 5.18
N LEU A 50 -5.80 -4.13 3.92
CA LEU A 50 -6.45 -4.79 2.79
C LEU A 50 -5.37 -5.34 1.88
N LYS A 51 -5.47 -6.62 1.52
CA LYS A 51 -4.67 -7.22 0.47
C LYS A 51 -5.61 -7.81 -0.57
N SER A 52 -5.34 -7.56 -1.84
CA SER A 52 -6.09 -8.14 -2.96
C SER A 52 -5.18 -8.37 -4.16
N PRO A 53 -5.57 -9.23 -5.11
CA PRO A 53 -4.95 -9.22 -6.44
C PRO A 53 -5.00 -7.81 -7.03
N SER A 54 -3.92 -7.39 -7.68
CA SER A 54 -3.78 -6.01 -8.19
C SER A 54 -4.63 -5.71 -9.42
N ASP A 55 -5.05 -6.76 -10.14
CA ASP A 55 -5.89 -6.72 -11.33
C ASP A 55 -7.39 -6.62 -11.03
N LYS A 56 -7.80 -6.80 -9.77
CA LYS A 56 -9.21 -6.73 -9.35
C LYS A 56 -9.45 -5.64 -8.31
N PRO A 57 -10.46 -4.78 -8.51
CA PRO A 57 -10.81 -3.78 -7.50
C PRO A 57 -11.44 -4.45 -6.27
N PHE A 58 -11.04 -4.02 -5.07
CA PHE A 58 -11.67 -4.44 -3.83
C PHE A 58 -12.84 -3.49 -3.50
N ILE A 59 -14.07 -3.97 -3.69
CA ILE A 59 -15.31 -3.19 -3.45
C ILE A 59 -16.21 -3.99 -2.49
N LYS A 60 -15.72 -4.26 -1.27
CA LYS A 60 -16.50 -4.99 -0.25
C LYS A 60 -16.66 -4.19 1.03
N ASN A 61 -17.90 -4.04 1.47
CA ASN A 61 -18.25 -3.49 2.78
C ASN A 61 -18.27 -4.59 3.85
N SER A 62 -17.86 -4.23 5.07
CA SER A 62 -17.89 -5.15 6.21
C SER A 62 -19.30 -5.20 6.83
N LEU A 63 -19.74 -6.38 7.26
CA LEU A 63 -20.97 -6.54 8.05
C LEU A 63 -20.71 -6.37 9.55
N SER A 64 -19.46 -6.42 9.99
CA SER A 64 -19.07 -6.38 11.41
C SER A 64 -18.37 -5.07 11.79
N VAL A 65 -17.58 -4.51 10.89
CA VAL A 65 -16.88 -3.25 11.13
C VAL A 65 -17.77 -2.09 10.67
N VAL A 66 -18.41 -1.43 11.64
CA VAL A 66 -19.29 -0.27 11.40
C VAL A 66 -18.56 1.08 11.40
N ALA A 67 -17.30 1.11 11.85
CA ALA A 67 -16.49 2.32 11.83
C ALA A 67 -16.02 2.63 10.40
N ALA A 68 -15.85 3.92 10.09
CA ALA A 68 -15.22 4.40 8.87
C ALA A 68 -13.75 4.81 9.15
N PRO A 69 -12.85 4.74 8.15
CA PRO A 69 -11.49 5.27 8.29
C PRO A 69 -11.53 6.78 8.55
N LYS A 70 -10.56 7.29 9.31
CA LYS A 70 -10.48 8.70 9.70
C LYS A 70 -9.13 9.26 9.32
N LYS A 71 -9.06 10.58 9.09
CA LYS A 71 -7.77 11.26 8.89
C LYS A 71 -6.98 11.20 10.21
N VAL A 72 -5.90 10.43 10.21
CA VAL A 72 -4.97 10.29 11.32
C VAL A 72 -3.66 10.97 10.92
N ALA A 73 -3.05 11.70 11.86
CA ALA A 73 -1.72 12.24 11.65
C ALA A 73 -0.72 11.07 11.53
N ILE A 74 -0.17 10.88 10.33
CA ILE A 74 0.79 9.83 10.02
C ILE A 74 2.03 10.41 9.36
N THR A 75 3.17 9.81 9.68
CA THR A 75 4.44 10.02 8.97
C THR A 75 4.75 8.79 8.15
N ILE A 76 5.13 9.00 6.90
CA ILE A 76 5.50 7.92 5.98
C ILE A 76 6.96 8.12 5.60
N THR A 77 7.77 7.10 5.84
CA THR A 77 9.16 7.05 5.38
C THR A 77 9.39 5.78 4.59
N GLN A 78 10.36 5.80 3.69
CA GLN A 78 10.80 4.60 3.00
C GLN A 78 12.32 4.51 3.07
N LYS A 79 12.81 3.34 3.43
CA LYS A 79 14.23 2.99 3.38
C LYS A 79 14.35 1.64 2.69
N ASN A 80 15.06 1.61 1.56
CA ASN A 80 15.15 0.44 0.69
C ASN A 80 13.73 -0.04 0.33
N ASP A 81 13.46 -1.33 0.53
CA ASP A 81 12.18 -1.98 0.26
C ASP A 81 11.22 -1.92 1.45
N ILE A 82 11.52 -1.16 2.50
CA ILE A 82 10.63 -1.04 3.67
C ILE A 82 9.96 0.33 3.67
N ILE A 83 8.63 0.32 3.61
CA ILE A 83 7.80 1.50 3.89
C ILE A 83 7.37 1.45 5.34
N THR A 84 7.69 2.50 6.09
CA THR A 84 7.27 2.67 7.46
C THR A 84 6.17 3.73 7.53
N VAL A 85 4.99 3.35 8.04
CA VAL A 85 3.88 4.26 8.34
C VAL A 85 3.70 4.34 9.85
N LYS A 86 3.91 5.53 10.41
CA LYS A 86 3.92 5.77 11.85
C LYS A 86 2.78 6.71 12.24
N SER A 87 2.01 6.32 13.25
CA SER A 87 1.05 7.17 13.94
C SER A 87 1.56 7.55 15.35
N ALA A 88 0.73 8.23 16.14
CA ALA A 88 1.04 8.53 17.54
C ALA A 88 1.15 7.28 18.45
N ALA A 89 0.64 6.11 18.04
CA ALA A 89 0.58 4.91 18.88
C ALA A 89 1.27 3.68 18.29
N VAL A 90 1.21 3.49 16.97
CA VAL A 90 1.74 2.29 16.29
C VAL A 90 2.57 2.66 15.07
N GLN A 91 3.56 1.83 14.79
CA GLN A 91 4.34 1.86 13.56
C GLN A 91 4.10 0.58 12.78
N VAL A 92 3.83 0.72 11.48
CA VAL A 92 3.59 -0.39 10.55
C VAL A 92 4.65 -0.37 9.47
N ASN A 93 5.38 -1.47 9.32
CA ASN A 93 6.45 -1.61 8.34
C ASN A 93 6.00 -2.60 7.26
N LEU A 94 5.85 -2.14 6.02
CA LEU A 94 5.51 -2.96 4.85
C LEU A 94 6.78 -3.26 4.05
N ASN A 95 7.07 -4.53 3.84
CA ASN A 95 8.13 -4.99 2.95
C ASN A 95 7.63 -5.09 1.51
N LEU A 96 8.23 -4.32 0.60
CA LEU A 96 7.88 -4.23 -0.82
C LEU A 96 8.34 -5.43 -1.66
N THR A 97 9.12 -6.33 -1.07
CA THR A 97 9.59 -7.55 -1.73
C THR A 97 8.75 -8.76 -1.29
N SER A 98 8.51 -8.92 0.02
CA SER A 98 7.78 -10.09 0.56
C SER A 98 6.29 -9.84 0.81
N GLY A 99 5.84 -8.57 0.81
CA GLY A 99 4.49 -8.18 1.19
C GLY A 99 4.17 -8.38 2.68
N GLU A 100 5.18 -8.72 3.49
CA GLU A 100 5.08 -8.89 4.94
C GLU A 100 4.84 -7.55 5.63
N ILE A 101 4.01 -7.57 6.67
CA ILE A 101 3.82 -6.44 7.57
C ILE A 101 4.34 -6.78 8.96
N ILE A 102 5.13 -5.86 9.52
CA ILE A 102 5.59 -5.89 10.92
C ILE A 102 5.03 -4.69 11.65
N TYR A 103 4.35 -4.95 12.77
CA TYR A 103 3.78 -3.96 13.67
C TYR A 103 4.71 -3.78 14.86
N THR A 104 5.02 -2.53 15.19
CA THR A 104 5.84 -2.19 16.36
C THR A 104 5.22 -1.06 17.16
N THR A 105 5.59 -0.98 18.44
CA THR A 105 5.38 0.25 19.21
C THR A 105 6.26 1.37 18.64
N ASN A 106 5.97 2.62 19.02
CA ASN A 106 6.80 3.77 18.64
C ASN A 106 8.22 3.76 19.26
N LYS A 107 8.49 2.84 20.20
CA LYS A 107 9.81 2.58 20.78
C LYS A 107 10.59 1.48 20.05
N GLY A 108 9.98 0.82 19.06
CA GLY A 108 10.60 -0.24 18.26
C GLY A 108 10.36 -1.66 18.78
N GLU A 109 9.52 -1.84 19.80
CA GLU A 109 9.16 -3.19 20.28
C GLU A 109 8.19 -3.85 19.30
N GLN A 110 8.50 -5.06 18.85
CA GLN A 110 7.65 -5.81 17.93
C GLN A 110 6.38 -6.32 18.62
N LEU A 111 5.23 -6.06 18.01
CA LEU A 111 3.91 -6.49 18.47
C LEU A 111 3.42 -7.72 17.69
N LEU A 112 3.59 -7.69 16.37
CA LEU A 112 3.13 -8.72 15.46
C LEU A 112 3.99 -8.71 14.19
N GLN A 113 4.24 -9.88 13.64
CA GLN A 113 4.92 -10.08 12.36
C GLN A 113 4.12 -11.08 11.54
N GLU A 114 3.76 -10.70 10.32
CA GLU A 114 3.16 -11.62 9.36
C GLU A 114 4.18 -12.63 8.84
N GLN A 115 3.71 -13.74 8.26
CA GLN A 115 4.61 -14.62 7.51
C GLN A 115 5.03 -13.95 6.18
N PRO A 116 6.32 -13.97 5.80
CA PRO A 116 6.77 -13.52 4.48
C PRO A 116 6.03 -14.25 3.35
N ASN A 117 5.55 -13.50 2.35
CA ASN A 117 4.73 -14.03 1.25
C ASN A 117 3.46 -14.78 1.72
N GLY A 118 2.92 -14.43 2.89
CA GLY A 118 1.78 -15.13 3.49
C GLY A 118 0.42 -14.87 2.81
N ALA A 119 0.31 -13.81 1.99
CA ALA A 119 -0.94 -13.47 1.30
C ALA A 119 -1.01 -14.18 -0.06
N ASN A 120 -1.75 -15.28 -0.10
CA ASN A 120 -2.02 -16.07 -1.31
C ASN A 120 -3.52 -16.00 -1.65
N PHE A 121 -3.83 -15.85 -2.93
CA PHE A 121 -5.21 -15.77 -3.41
C PHE A 121 -5.47 -16.91 -4.38
N THR A 122 -6.24 -17.91 -3.97
CA THR A 122 -6.60 -19.04 -4.84
C THR A 122 -8.05 -18.87 -5.30
N PRO A 123 -8.33 -18.83 -6.62
CA PRO A 123 -9.70 -18.78 -7.11
C PRO A 123 -10.55 -19.94 -6.58
N PHE A 124 -11.77 -19.66 -6.16
CA PHE A 124 -12.78 -20.67 -5.82
C PHE A 124 -14.20 -20.15 -6.08
N ASP A 125 -15.17 -21.06 -6.05
CA ASP A 125 -16.59 -20.75 -6.16
C ASP A 125 -17.24 -20.67 -4.77
N ASP A 126 -17.71 -19.49 -4.39
CA ASP A 126 -18.44 -19.24 -3.14
C ASP A 126 -19.94 -19.17 -3.45
N ALA A 127 -20.62 -20.31 -3.31
CA ALA A 127 -22.06 -20.45 -3.56
C ALA A 127 -22.52 -19.88 -4.92
N GLY A 128 -21.74 -20.11 -5.99
CA GLY A 128 -22.02 -19.61 -7.35
C GLY A 128 -21.34 -18.28 -7.69
N SER A 129 -20.60 -17.68 -6.75
CA SER A 129 -19.80 -16.46 -6.98
C SER A 129 -18.31 -16.78 -7.05
N SER A 130 -17.68 -16.53 -8.21
CA SER A 130 -16.23 -16.65 -8.36
C SER A 130 -15.49 -15.62 -7.51
N THR A 131 -14.66 -16.11 -6.57
CA THR A 131 -13.92 -15.29 -5.60
C THR A 131 -12.58 -15.96 -5.23
N PHE A 132 -11.90 -15.52 -4.17
CA PHE A 132 -10.62 -16.06 -3.71
C PHE A 132 -10.69 -16.52 -2.26
N LYS A 133 -10.01 -17.64 -1.97
CA LYS A 133 -9.70 -18.13 -0.62
C LYS A 133 -8.24 -17.82 -0.28
#